data_AF-A0A496Q6X7-F1
#
_entry.id   AF-A0A496Q6X7-F1
#
_cell.length_a   1.000
_cell.length_b   1.000
_cell.length_c   1.000
_cell.angle_alpha   90.00
_cell.angle_beta   90.00
_cell.angle_gamma   90.00
#
_symmetry.space_group_name_H-M   'P 1'
#
loop_
_entity.id
_entity.type
_entity.pdbx_description
1 polymer ?
#
loop_
_entity_poly.entity_id
_entity_poly.type
_entity_poly.pdbx_seq_one_letter_code
_entity_poly.pdbx_strand_id
1 'polypeptide(L)'
;MRKLLVLLAMVALVTLTFGTYTFYVVSHGGPADPFWGVVMKGMKDAAEKYNVEAVYLGPEKFSIKEFIDLLESAIARKPDGLVVTITNPVALDEPLRKAIKMGIPVVAINVPDSRPADEAIPYLCYVGMDEYLAGVYAARRMLQEFTPRRAVIAIHEPGHAGLEARAKGIMDTLKPKGIPVEKLDITTDPTKALTLMKSYLIKHPDTDAIFTLGPLGAHPAIQLVEEEGLVGKVKIGAIDLTTKITDAIKKGEVLFTVDQQQYLQGYLPVVFLYLYNEYGLIPHEKVLTGPSIVDKSNVDIVEKTVQMGYR
;
A
#
# COMPACT_ATOMS: atom_id res chain seq x y z
N MET A 1 -65.05 -20.67 -35.28
CA MET A 1 -64.70 -20.81 -33.85
C MET A 1 -63.19 -20.72 -33.72
N ARG A 2 -62.68 -19.70 -33.04
CA ARG A 2 -61.25 -19.36 -32.93
C ARG A 2 -60.52 -20.32 -31.99
N LYS A 3 -59.32 -20.73 -32.42
CA LYS A 3 -58.34 -21.53 -31.67
C LYS A 3 -57.84 -20.74 -30.45
N LEU A 4 -57.73 -21.38 -29.28
CA LEU A 4 -57.05 -20.85 -28.12
C LEU A 4 -55.78 -21.68 -27.88
N LEU A 5 -54.63 -21.16 -28.33
CA LEU A 5 -53.32 -21.62 -27.87
C LEU A 5 -53.08 -21.01 -26.48
N VAL A 6 -52.91 -21.85 -25.47
CA VAL A 6 -52.40 -21.43 -24.17
C VAL A 6 -50.86 -21.43 -24.25
N LEU A 7 -50.28 -20.23 -24.29
CA LEU A 7 -48.84 -20.03 -24.22
C LEU A 7 -48.43 -20.08 -22.73
N LEU A 8 -47.74 -21.14 -22.31
CA LEU A 8 -47.10 -21.16 -21.00
C LEU A 8 -45.88 -20.23 -21.05
N ALA A 9 -45.97 -19.08 -20.40
CA ALA A 9 -44.81 -18.21 -20.18
C ALA A 9 -43.96 -18.81 -19.04
N MET A 10 -42.80 -19.39 -19.37
CA MET A 10 -41.75 -19.66 -18.39
C MET A 10 -41.19 -18.33 -17.91
N VAL A 11 -41.57 -17.90 -16.70
CA VAL A 11 -40.87 -16.84 -15.98
C VAL A 11 -39.61 -17.47 -15.41
N ALA A 12 -38.47 -17.26 -16.06
CA ALA A 12 -37.18 -17.54 -15.46
C ALA A 12 -36.96 -16.52 -14.33
N LEU A 13 -37.23 -16.94 -13.10
CA LEU A 13 -36.88 -16.18 -11.90
C LEU A 13 -35.35 -16.22 -11.79
N VAL A 14 -34.68 -15.19 -12.30
CA VAL A 14 -33.25 -14.98 -12.00
C VAL A 14 -33.20 -14.58 -10.53
N THR A 15 -32.99 -15.55 -9.65
CA THR A 15 -32.57 -15.27 -8.28
C THR A 15 -31.20 -14.64 -8.36
N LEU A 16 -31.13 -13.33 -8.13
CA LEU A 16 -29.87 -12.67 -7.76
C LEU A 16 -29.40 -13.36 -6.48
N THR A 17 -28.45 -14.28 -6.61
CA THR A 17 -27.71 -14.79 -5.47
C THR A 17 -26.88 -13.63 -4.94
N PHE A 18 -27.33 -13.03 -3.84
CA PHE A 18 -26.47 -12.15 -3.05
C PHE A 18 -25.23 -12.95 -2.63
N GLY A 19 -24.05 -12.33 -2.65
CA GLY A 19 -22.80 -12.99 -2.27
C GLY A 19 -22.91 -13.56 -0.86
N THR A 20 -22.29 -14.72 -0.61
CA THR A 20 -22.44 -15.47 0.65
C THR A 20 -21.97 -14.67 1.87
N TYR A 21 -21.01 -13.76 1.69
CA TYR A 21 -20.47 -12.89 2.73
C TYR A 21 -20.25 -11.48 2.21
N THR A 22 -20.34 -10.49 3.11
CA THR A 22 -19.96 -9.09 2.85
C THR A 22 -18.73 -8.73 3.67
N PHE A 23 -17.64 -8.36 2.99
CA PHE A 23 -16.40 -7.89 3.60
C PHE A 23 -16.21 -6.39 3.37
N TYR A 24 -15.63 -5.70 4.35
CA TYR A 24 -15.21 -4.31 4.21
C TYR A 24 -13.69 -4.22 4.22
N VAL A 25 -13.12 -3.50 3.27
CA VAL A 25 -11.71 -3.13 3.25
C VAL A 25 -11.62 -1.64 3.55
N VAL A 26 -11.10 -1.28 4.71
CA VAL A 26 -10.98 0.11 5.16
C VAL A 26 -9.51 0.47 5.30
N SER A 27 -9.01 1.37 4.45
CA SER A 27 -7.60 1.79 4.48
C SER A 27 -7.44 3.28 4.74
N HIS A 28 -6.21 3.68 5.04
CA HIS A 28 -5.83 5.08 5.23
C HIS A 28 -5.73 5.90 3.94
N GLY A 29 -5.89 5.29 2.76
CA GLY A 29 -5.77 5.98 1.47
C GLY A 29 -6.76 5.49 0.41
N GLY A 30 -7.18 6.40 -0.45
CA GLY A 30 -8.13 6.15 -1.51
C GLY A 30 -7.50 6.16 -2.92
N PRO A 31 -8.34 6.16 -3.97
CA PRO A 31 -7.91 6.11 -5.37
C PRO A 31 -7.02 7.27 -5.83
N ALA A 32 -6.92 8.36 -5.05
CA ALA A 32 -6.04 9.48 -5.35
C ALA A 32 -4.55 9.11 -5.23
N ASP A 33 -4.22 8.08 -4.45
CA ASP A 33 -2.90 7.46 -4.43
C ASP A 33 -2.88 6.24 -5.37
N PRO A 34 -1.99 6.21 -6.39
CA PRO A 34 -1.86 5.10 -7.33
C PRO A 34 -1.68 3.72 -6.68
N PHE A 35 -1.15 3.65 -5.45
CA PHE A 35 -1.00 2.40 -4.70
C PHE A 35 -2.34 1.66 -4.53
N TRP A 36 -3.39 2.38 -4.11
CA TRP A 36 -4.65 1.76 -3.70
C TRP A 36 -5.47 1.23 -4.86
N GLY A 37 -5.31 1.77 -6.08
CA GLY A 37 -5.96 1.24 -7.27
C GLY A 37 -5.62 -0.24 -7.52
N VAL A 38 -4.37 -0.62 -7.28
CA VAL A 38 -3.87 -2.00 -7.43
C VAL A 38 -4.42 -2.92 -6.32
N VAL A 39 -4.49 -2.42 -5.08
CA VAL A 39 -5.12 -3.13 -3.95
C VAL A 39 -6.60 -3.38 -4.22
N MET A 40 -7.34 -2.36 -4.67
CA MET A 40 -8.76 -2.46 -5.00
C MET A 40 -9.01 -3.48 -6.12
N LYS A 41 -8.11 -3.56 -7.11
CA LYS A 41 -8.19 -4.60 -8.14
C LYS A 41 -8.03 -5.99 -7.54
N GLY A 42 -7.04 -6.21 -6.67
CA GLY A 42 -6.85 -7.48 -5.97
C GLY A 42 -8.06 -7.90 -5.15
N MET A 43 -8.62 -6.96 -4.39
CA MET A 43 -9.86 -7.17 -3.64
C MET A 43 -11.02 -7.58 -4.56
N LYS A 44 -11.23 -6.86 -5.67
CA LYS A 44 -12.33 -7.13 -6.61
C LYS A 44 -12.19 -8.50 -7.27
N ASP A 45 -11.00 -8.86 -7.74
CA ASP A 45 -10.75 -10.12 -8.42
C ASP A 45 -10.95 -11.32 -7.47
N ALA A 46 -10.58 -11.17 -6.18
CA ALA A 46 -10.88 -12.18 -5.17
C ALA A 46 -12.38 -12.25 -4.88
N ALA A 47 -13.04 -11.11 -4.72
CA ALA A 47 -14.48 -11.04 -4.45
C ALA A 47 -15.31 -11.73 -5.54
N GLU A 48 -14.98 -11.48 -6.81
CA GLU A 48 -15.59 -12.14 -7.96
C GLU A 48 -15.35 -13.66 -7.95
N LYS A 49 -14.10 -14.08 -7.69
CA LYS A 49 -13.74 -15.51 -7.69
C LYS A 49 -14.47 -16.32 -6.60
N TYR A 50 -14.64 -15.73 -5.42
CA TYR A 50 -15.27 -16.42 -4.28
C TYR A 50 -16.75 -16.08 -4.11
N ASN A 51 -17.35 -15.32 -5.04
CA ASN A 51 -18.75 -14.90 -5.01
C ASN A 51 -19.14 -14.25 -3.67
N VAL A 52 -18.31 -13.31 -3.21
CA VAL A 52 -18.55 -12.49 -2.01
C VAL A 52 -18.68 -11.02 -2.40
N GLU A 53 -19.33 -10.22 -1.55
CA GLU A 53 -19.31 -8.77 -1.67
C GLU A 53 -18.09 -8.20 -0.95
N ALA A 54 -17.35 -7.30 -1.59
CA ALA A 54 -16.26 -6.58 -0.96
C ALA A 54 -16.39 -5.07 -1.21
N VAL A 55 -16.48 -4.30 -0.13
CA VAL A 55 -16.66 -2.84 -0.16
C VAL A 55 -15.37 -2.17 0.29
N TYR A 56 -14.78 -1.36 -0.59
CA TYR A 56 -13.60 -0.58 -0.26
C TYR A 56 -13.98 0.81 0.25
N LEU A 57 -13.39 1.23 1.36
CA LEU A 57 -13.51 2.56 1.95
C LEU A 57 -12.11 3.11 2.22
N GLY A 58 -11.84 4.33 1.75
CA GLY A 58 -10.62 5.05 2.07
C GLY A 58 -10.84 6.54 1.84
N PRO A 59 -10.16 7.41 2.61
CA PRO A 59 -10.35 8.85 2.48
C PRO A 59 -9.76 9.35 1.15
N GLU A 60 -10.26 10.46 0.62
CA GLU A 60 -9.74 11.06 -0.62
C GLU A 60 -8.29 11.56 -0.44
N LYS A 61 -7.98 12.04 0.77
CA LYS A 61 -6.64 12.45 1.21
C LYS A 61 -6.37 11.90 2.60
N PHE A 62 -5.10 11.66 2.93
CA PHE A 62 -4.73 11.16 4.25
C PHE A 62 -5.31 12.01 5.38
N SER A 63 -6.15 11.38 6.20
CA SER A 63 -6.84 11.98 7.34
C SER A 63 -7.18 10.89 8.33
N ILE A 64 -6.50 10.87 9.48
CA ILE A 64 -6.77 9.88 10.54
C ILE A 64 -8.22 9.97 11.02
N LYS A 65 -8.79 11.18 11.12
CA LYS A 65 -10.18 11.36 11.54
C LYS A 65 -11.15 10.72 10.55
N GLU A 66 -11.02 11.04 9.26
CA GLU A 66 -11.90 10.50 8.23
C GLU A 66 -11.76 8.99 8.10
N PHE A 67 -10.53 8.47 8.22
CA PHE A 67 -10.27 7.04 8.25
C PHE A 67 -11.01 6.34 9.41
N ILE A 68 -10.98 6.92 10.62
CA ILE A 68 -11.72 6.38 11.77
C ILE A 68 -13.23 6.45 11.53
N ASP A 69 -13.76 7.56 11.01
CA ASP A 69 -15.19 7.69 10.71
C ASP A 69 -15.66 6.61 9.70
N LEU A 70 -14.85 6.33 8.66
CA LEU A 70 -15.10 5.25 7.69
C LEU A 70 -15.04 3.86 8.33
N LEU A 71 -14.06 3.63 9.21
CA LEU A 71 -13.90 2.38 9.95
C LEU A 71 -15.11 2.12 10.86
N GLU A 72 -15.53 3.12 11.64
CA GLU A 72 -16.70 2.99 12.52
C GLU A 72 -17.99 2.74 11.72
N SER A 73 -18.14 3.42 10.58
CA SER A 73 -19.25 3.19 9.65
C SER A 73 -19.27 1.77 9.11
N ALA A 74 -18.12 1.22 8.73
CA ALA A 74 -18.00 -0.18 8.31
C ALA A 74 -18.38 -1.14 9.45
N ILE A 75 -17.83 -0.93 10.66
CA ILE A 75 -18.12 -1.76 11.84
C ILE A 75 -19.61 -1.74 12.19
N ALA A 76 -20.27 -0.58 12.08
CA ALA A 76 -21.70 -0.42 12.36
C ALA A 76 -22.60 -1.25 11.43
N ARG A 77 -22.12 -1.56 10.21
CA ARG A 77 -22.83 -2.44 9.26
C ARG A 77 -22.72 -3.92 9.60
N LYS A 78 -21.87 -4.29 10.57
CA LYS A 78 -21.64 -5.67 11.04
C LYS A 78 -21.29 -6.63 9.90
N PRO A 79 -20.23 -6.36 9.13
CA PRO A 79 -19.84 -7.22 8.02
C PRO A 79 -19.36 -8.58 8.54
N ASP A 80 -19.33 -9.56 7.63
CA ASP A 80 -18.82 -10.91 7.88
C ASP A 80 -17.29 -10.94 8.00
N GLY A 81 -16.62 -9.81 7.75
CA GLY A 81 -15.19 -9.66 7.90
C GLY A 81 -14.72 -8.24 7.59
N LEU A 82 -13.62 -7.85 8.22
CA LEU A 82 -13.01 -6.53 8.10
C LEU A 82 -11.53 -6.66 7.74
N VAL A 83 -11.12 -5.93 6.72
CA VAL A 83 -9.72 -5.76 6.33
C VAL A 83 -9.32 -4.33 6.62
N VAL A 84 -8.19 -4.10 7.28
CA VAL A 84 -7.82 -2.75 7.76
C VAL A 84 -6.32 -2.46 7.72
N THR A 85 -5.94 -1.20 7.47
CA THR A 85 -4.55 -0.73 7.68
C THR A 85 -4.35 -0.13 9.06
N ILE A 86 -3.19 -0.33 9.71
CA ILE A 86 -2.94 0.16 11.07
C ILE A 86 -1.87 1.26 11.09
N THR A 87 -2.18 2.41 10.48
CA THR A 87 -1.24 3.54 10.37
C THR A 87 -1.01 4.30 11.67
N ASN A 88 -1.96 4.23 12.60
CA ASN A 88 -1.88 4.76 13.94
C ASN A 88 -2.47 3.75 14.93
N PRO A 89 -1.63 2.88 15.53
CA PRO A 89 -2.10 1.84 16.43
C PRO A 89 -2.91 2.36 17.61
N VAL A 90 -2.53 3.53 18.16
CA VAL A 90 -3.22 4.13 19.31
C VAL A 90 -4.63 4.56 18.95
N ALA A 91 -4.80 5.25 17.82
CA ALA A 91 -6.10 5.77 17.40
C ALA A 91 -7.05 4.66 16.89
N LEU A 92 -6.50 3.54 16.43
CA LEU A 92 -7.27 2.42 15.86
C LEU A 92 -7.53 1.29 16.86
N ASP A 93 -6.90 1.29 18.04
CA ASP A 93 -7.00 0.22 19.03
C ASP A 93 -8.45 -0.01 19.51
N GLU A 94 -9.10 1.04 20.01
CA GLU A 94 -10.46 0.94 20.55
C GLU A 94 -11.49 0.51 19.49
N PRO A 95 -11.58 1.15 18.30
CA PRO A 95 -12.51 0.72 17.26
C PRO A 95 -12.31 -0.73 16.82
N LEU A 96 -11.07 -1.18 16.64
CA LEU A 96 -10.80 -2.55 16.17
C LEU A 96 -11.04 -3.59 17.26
N ARG A 97 -10.67 -3.32 18.51
CA ARG A 97 -11.01 -4.21 19.63
C ARG A 97 -12.52 -4.31 19.82
N LYS A 98 -13.28 -3.23 19.58
CA LYS A 98 -14.75 -3.26 19.58
C LYS A 98 -15.29 -4.15 18.47
N ALA A 99 -14.78 -4.04 17.23
CA ALA A 99 -15.18 -4.91 16.13
C ALA A 99 -14.94 -6.40 16.43
N ILE A 100 -13.76 -6.71 16.97
CA ILE A 100 -13.38 -8.09 17.36
C ILE A 100 -14.30 -8.61 18.46
N LYS A 101 -14.62 -7.82 19.48
CA LYS A 101 -15.59 -8.18 20.53
C LYS A 101 -17.00 -8.43 19.99
N MET A 102 -17.37 -7.82 18.88
CA MET A 102 -18.64 -8.06 18.18
C MET A 102 -18.62 -9.35 17.35
N GLY A 103 -17.49 -10.06 17.28
CA GLY A 103 -17.32 -11.29 16.51
C GLY A 103 -16.93 -11.06 15.04
N ILE A 104 -16.58 -9.82 14.65
CA ILE A 104 -16.13 -9.53 13.28
C ILE A 104 -14.68 -9.99 13.13
N PRO A 105 -14.35 -10.94 12.23
CA PRO A 105 -12.97 -11.32 11.97
C PRO A 105 -12.22 -10.17 11.29
N VAL A 106 -11.04 -9.84 11.81
CA VAL A 106 -10.22 -8.72 11.31
C VAL A 106 -8.92 -9.24 10.71
N VAL A 107 -8.57 -8.81 9.50
CA VAL A 107 -7.26 -9.02 8.88
C VAL A 107 -6.57 -7.67 8.68
N ALA A 108 -5.33 -7.53 9.15
CA ALA A 108 -4.55 -6.33 8.91
C ALA A 108 -3.84 -6.40 7.55
N ILE A 109 -3.73 -5.28 6.85
CA ILE A 109 -2.97 -5.19 5.59
C ILE A 109 -2.06 -3.97 5.56
N ASN A 110 -1.04 -4.02 4.71
CA ASN A 110 -0.14 -2.92 4.33
C ASN A 110 0.71 -2.32 5.47
N VAL A 111 0.08 -1.86 6.55
CA VAL A 111 0.74 -1.36 7.75
C VAL A 111 0.25 -2.18 8.93
N PRO A 112 1.13 -2.95 9.60
CA PRO A 112 0.76 -3.70 10.78
C PRO A 112 0.70 -2.80 12.01
N ASP A 113 0.09 -3.28 13.08
CA ASP A 113 0.27 -2.70 14.40
C ASP A 113 1.76 -2.76 14.76
N SER A 114 2.36 -1.61 15.07
CA SER A 114 3.79 -1.50 15.36
C SER A 114 4.14 -1.78 16.83
N ARG A 115 3.15 -2.01 17.69
CA ARG A 115 3.36 -2.32 19.11
C ARG A 115 3.81 -3.79 19.31
N PRO A 116 4.40 -4.11 20.47
CA PRO A 116 4.66 -5.49 20.88
C PRO A 116 3.41 -6.38 20.84
N ALA A 117 3.59 -7.68 20.61
CA ALA A 117 2.49 -8.62 20.37
C ALA A 117 1.47 -8.71 21.51
N ASP A 118 1.90 -8.49 22.76
CA ASP A 118 1.07 -8.47 23.96
C ASP A 118 0.23 -7.19 24.11
N GLU A 119 0.61 -6.10 23.44
CA GLU A 119 -0.11 -4.83 23.41
C GLU A 119 -0.93 -4.63 22.11
N ALA A 120 -0.59 -5.37 21.06
CA ALA A 120 -1.16 -5.20 19.72
C ALA A 120 -2.66 -5.55 19.65
N ILE A 121 -3.32 -4.99 18.64
CA ILE A 121 -4.69 -5.37 18.28
C ILE A 121 -4.70 -6.86 17.86
N PRO A 122 -5.59 -7.71 18.43
CA PRO A 122 -5.60 -9.14 18.16
C PRO A 122 -6.36 -9.48 16.87
N TYR A 123 -5.92 -8.92 15.74
CA TYR A 123 -6.41 -9.31 14.42
C TYR A 123 -5.91 -10.72 14.06
N LEU A 124 -6.60 -11.39 13.13
CA LEU A 124 -6.36 -12.78 12.76
C LEU A 124 -4.98 -13.02 12.13
N CYS A 125 -4.62 -12.20 11.14
CA CYS A 125 -3.31 -12.20 10.53
C CYS A 125 -3.02 -10.85 9.85
N TYR A 126 -1.77 -10.64 9.46
CA TYR A 126 -1.32 -9.51 8.67
C TYR A 126 -0.90 -9.94 7.26
N VAL A 127 -1.25 -9.15 6.24
CA VAL A 127 -0.79 -9.32 4.85
C VAL A 127 -0.11 -8.05 4.37
N GLY A 128 1.17 -8.12 4.05
CA GLY A 128 1.90 -6.97 3.54
C GLY A 128 3.40 -7.14 3.62
N MET A 129 4.13 -6.03 3.70
CA MET A 129 5.58 -6.02 3.77
C MET A 129 6.05 -5.67 5.19
N ASP A 130 7.26 -6.10 5.55
CA ASP A 130 7.94 -5.55 6.74
C ASP A 130 8.56 -4.19 6.39
N GLU A 131 8.00 -3.13 6.95
CA GLU A 131 8.30 -1.76 6.55
C GLU A 131 9.69 -1.28 6.98
N TYR A 132 10.18 -1.76 8.12
CA TYR A 132 11.54 -1.49 8.54
C TYR A 132 12.54 -2.19 7.62
N LEU A 133 12.31 -3.47 7.33
CA LEU A 133 13.16 -4.24 6.42
C LEU A 133 13.14 -3.67 5.01
N ALA A 134 12.01 -3.14 4.53
CA ALA A 134 11.93 -2.45 3.25
C ALA A 134 12.89 -1.24 3.20
N GLY A 135 12.92 -0.43 4.25
CA GLY A 135 13.87 0.67 4.40
C GLY A 135 15.33 0.21 4.43
N VAL A 136 15.62 -0.86 5.18
CA VAL A 136 16.95 -1.48 5.22
C VAL A 136 17.36 -1.99 3.83
N TYR A 137 16.46 -2.67 3.12
CA TYR A 137 16.71 -3.22 1.78
C TYR A 137 16.95 -2.10 0.77
N ALA A 138 16.15 -1.03 0.82
CA ALA A 138 16.36 0.14 -0.04
C ALA A 138 17.75 0.77 0.20
N ALA A 139 18.12 1.02 1.45
CA ALA A 139 19.43 1.59 1.76
C ALA A 139 20.59 0.67 1.36
N ARG A 140 20.46 -0.65 1.60
CA ARG A 140 21.47 -1.63 1.17
C ARG A 140 21.60 -1.69 -0.35
N ARG A 141 20.48 -1.67 -1.08
CA ARG A 141 20.49 -1.67 -2.55
C ARG A 141 21.16 -0.42 -3.10
N MET A 142 20.85 0.75 -2.52
CA MET A 142 21.54 2.01 -2.85
C MET A 142 23.05 1.82 -2.69
N LEU A 143 23.52 1.40 -1.51
CA LEU A 143 24.95 1.24 -1.22
C LEU A 143 25.70 0.25 -2.11
N GLN A 144 25.01 -0.75 -2.67
CA GLN A 144 25.61 -1.69 -3.62
C GLN A 144 25.92 -1.03 -4.97
N GLU A 145 25.09 -0.07 -5.39
CA GLU A 145 25.20 0.63 -6.68
C GLU A 145 25.94 1.97 -6.55
N PHE A 146 25.80 2.62 -5.41
CA PHE A 146 26.21 4.00 -5.19
C PHE A 146 26.32 4.29 -3.69
N THR A 147 27.45 4.87 -3.25
CA THR A 147 27.59 5.39 -1.89
C THR A 147 27.28 6.89 -1.88
N PRO A 148 26.15 7.33 -1.33
CA PRO A 148 25.80 8.76 -1.31
C PRO A 148 26.76 9.57 -0.45
N ARG A 149 27.05 10.80 -0.87
CA ARG A 149 27.65 11.82 0.01
C ARG A 149 26.64 12.28 1.06
N ARG A 150 25.36 12.38 0.67
CA ARG A 150 24.25 12.73 1.54
C ARG A 150 22.93 12.26 0.94
N ALA A 151 22.06 11.76 1.80
CA ALA A 151 20.73 11.29 1.42
C ALA A 151 19.61 12.12 2.07
N VAL A 152 18.46 12.19 1.40
CA VAL A 152 17.20 12.68 1.96
C VAL A 152 16.11 11.63 1.82
N ILE A 153 15.22 11.54 2.81
CA ILE A 153 14.07 10.62 2.80
C ILE A 153 12.79 11.45 2.72
N ALA A 154 12.08 11.39 1.59
CA ALA A 154 10.87 12.16 1.36
C ALA A 154 9.63 11.43 1.93
N ILE A 155 8.97 12.04 2.93
CA ILE A 155 7.81 11.49 3.64
C ILE A 155 6.56 12.27 3.24
N HIS A 156 5.64 11.63 2.51
CA HIS A 156 4.42 12.27 1.99
C HIS A 156 3.27 12.35 2.98
N GLU A 157 3.30 11.51 4.01
CA GLU A 157 2.34 11.50 5.12
C GLU A 157 3.08 11.47 6.47
N PRO A 158 3.53 12.62 6.97
CA PRO A 158 4.25 12.70 8.24
C PRO A 158 3.45 12.10 9.40
N GLY A 159 4.10 11.29 10.23
CA GLY A 159 3.47 10.58 11.36
C GLY A 159 2.79 9.25 11.00
N HIS A 160 2.76 8.86 9.73
CA HIS A 160 2.30 7.53 9.32
C HIS A 160 3.31 6.44 9.77
N ALA A 161 2.89 5.47 10.58
CA ALA A 161 3.77 4.48 11.20
C ALA A 161 4.64 3.66 10.21
N GLY A 162 4.06 3.20 9.09
CA GLY A 162 4.80 2.47 8.05
C GLY A 162 5.89 3.31 7.36
N LEU A 163 5.59 4.53 6.91
CA LEU A 163 6.58 5.46 6.36
C LEU A 163 7.70 5.77 7.35
N GLU A 164 7.37 5.98 8.62
CA GLU A 164 8.37 6.20 9.67
C GLU A 164 9.25 4.97 9.91
N ALA A 165 8.69 3.76 9.85
CA ALA A 165 9.46 2.52 9.92
C ALA A 165 10.42 2.36 8.72
N ARG A 166 9.96 2.65 7.49
CA ARG A 166 10.82 2.69 6.28
C ARG A 166 11.96 3.68 6.45
N ALA A 167 11.65 4.91 6.87
CA ALA A 167 12.65 5.95 7.10
C ALA A 167 13.67 5.52 8.16
N LYS A 168 13.21 4.91 9.26
CA LYS A 168 14.08 4.37 10.30
C LYS A 168 15.03 3.30 9.75
N GLY A 169 14.54 2.35 8.96
CA GLY A 169 15.36 1.31 8.33
C GLY A 169 16.46 1.88 7.42
N ILE A 170 16.14 2.93 6.65
CA ILE A 170 17.11 3.65 5.82
C ILE A 170 18.16 4.32 6.71
N MET A 171 17.73 5.09 7.72
CA MET A 171 18.63 5.84 8.60
C MET A 171 19.56 4.93 9.41
N ASP A 172 19.03 3.85 9.98
CA ASP A 172 19.81 2.85 10.73
C ASP A 172 20.86 2.15 9.86
N THR A 173 20.63 2.08 8.54
CA THR A 173 21.58 1.47 7.60
C THR A 173 22.67 2.44 7.15
N LEU A 174 22.32 3.71 6.91
CA LEU A 174 23.25 4.72 6.38
C LEU A 174 24.09 5.41 7.46
N LYS A 175 23.51 5.73 8.63
CA LYS A 175 24.23 6.46 9.70
C LYS A 175 25.50 5.75 10.19
N PRO A 176 25.51 4.42 10.43
CA PRO A 176 26.74 3.72 10.84
C PRO A 176 27.87 3.77 9.80
N LYS A 177 27.55 4.12 8.55
CA LYS A 177 28.53 4.30 7.47
C LYS A 177 29.04 5.74 7.35
N GLY A 178 28.63 6.63 8.26
CA GLY A 178 29.02 8.03 8.26
C GLY A 178 28.35 8.86 7.17
N ILE A 179 27.27 8.36 6.55
CA ILE A 179 26.53 9.06 5.49
C ILE A 179 25.46 9.94 6.14
N PRO A 180 25.52 11.28 6.00
CA PRO A 180 24.45 12.17 6.43
C PRO A 180 23.12 11.81 5.77
N VAL A 181 22.10 11.61 6.60
CA VAL A 181 20.74 11.31 6.16
C VAL A 181 19.73 11.94 7.10
N GLU A 182 18.72 12.58 6.52
CA GLU A 182 17.59 13.15 7.27
C GLU A 182 16.27 12.95 6.54
N LYS A 183 15.18 13.11 7.30
CA LYS A 183 13.82 13.07 6.80
C LYS A 183 13.44 14.45 6.28
N LEU A 184 12.69 14.49 5.19
CA LEU A 184 12.04 15.67 4.66
C LEU A 184 10.54 15.38 4.58
N ASP A 185 9.77 16.06 5.42
CA ASP A 185 8.32 16.05 5.33
C ASP A 185 7.92 16.81 4.05
N ILE A 186 7.31 16.08 3.12
CA ILE A 186 6.69 16.62 1.92
C ILE A 186 5.16 16.54 2.08
N THR A 187 4.42 16.67 0.98
CA THR A 187 2.96 16.58 0.98
C THR A 187 2.48 15.57 -0.07
N THR A 188 1.21 15.18 0.00
CA THR A 188 0.55 14.38 -1.05
C THR A 188 0.25 15.19 -2.32
N ASP A 189 0.33 16.52 -2.26
CA ASP A 189 0.26 17.39 -3.45
C ASP A 189 1.60 17.34 -4.23
N PRO A 190 1.59 16.93 -5.51
CA PRO A 190 2.82 16.68 -6.27
C PRO A 190 3.63 17.96 -6.53
N THR A 191 2.97 19.10 -6.77
CA THR A 191 3.63 20.38 -7.04
C THR A 191 4.34 20.90 -5.79
N LYS A 192 3.67 20.83 -4.64
CA LYS A 192 4.27 21.20 -3.35
C LYS A 192 5.39 20.24 -2.94
N ALA A 193 5.21 18.94 -3.14
CA ALA A 193 6.25 17.94 -2.87
C ALA A 193 7.52 18.20 -3.70
N LEU A 194 7.37 18.46 -5.01
CA LEU A 194 8.48 18.84 -5.88
C LEU A 194 9.18 20.09 -5.38
N THR A 195 8.41 21.13 -5.04
CA THR A 195 8.95 22.41 -4.56
C THR A 195 9.76 22.22 -3.26
N LEU A 196 9.26 21.44 -2.31
CA LEU A 196 9.94 21.15 -1.05
C LEU A 196 11.25 20.38 -1.27
N MET A 197 11.24 19.35 -2.12
CA MET A 197 12.46 18.61 -2.48
C MET A 197 13.47 19.51 -3.21
N LYS A 198 13.02 20.37 -4.13
CA LYS A 198 13.88 21.33 -4.82
C LYS A 198 14.54 22.31 -3.85
N SER A 199 13.76 22.91 -2.95
CA SER A 199 14.29 23.82 -1.92
C SER A 199 15.31 23.13 -1.01
N TYR A 200 15.08 21.86 -0.68
CA TYR A 200 16.04 21.07 0.08
C TYR A 200 17.35 20.87 -0.69
N LEU A 201 17.31 20.49 -1.97
CA LEU A 201 18.52 20.29 -2.78
C LEU A 201 19.33 21.59 -2.95
N ILE A 202 18.66 22.74 -3.06
CA ILE A 202 19.32 24.06 -3.11
C ILE A 202 20.05 24.35 -1.80
N LYS A 203 19.41 24.07 -0.66
CA LYS A 203 19.99 24.30 0.67
C LYS A 203 21.13 23.32 0.98
N HIS A 204 21.13 22.16 0.35
CA HIS A 204 22.05 21.06 0.61
C HIS A 204 22.62 20.48 -0.69
N PRO A 205 23.51 21.24 -1.38
CA PRO A 205 24.00 20.91 -2.72
C PRO A 205 24.90 19.66 -2.77
N ASP A 206 25.29 19.11 -1.62
CA ASP A 206 25.99 17.84 -1.48
C ASP A 206 25.06 16.62 -1.50
N THR A 207 23.74 16.81 -1.44
CA THR A 207 22.75 15.72 -1.55
C THR A 207 22.78 15.09 -2.93
N ASP A 208 23.04 13.79 -2.98
CA ASP A 208 23.11 13.00 -4.22
C ASP A 208 22.30 11.70 -4.17
N ALA A 209 21.49 11.50 -3.11
CA ALA A 209 20.48 10.46 -3.05
C ALA A 209 19.15 10.96 -2.48
N ILE A 210 18.05 10.54 -3.10
CA ILE A 210 16.68 10.72 -2.61
C ILE A 210 16.06 9.33 -2.42
N PHE A 211 15.59 9.04 -1.21
CA PHE A 211 14.70 7.92 -0.95
C PHE A 211 13.26 8.42 -0.96
N THR A 212 12.41 7.77 -1.75
CA THR A 212 10.98 8.05 -1.79
C THR A 212 10.21 6.84 -1.28
N LEU A 213 9.21 7.06 -0.43
CA LEU A 213 8.56 5.99 0.34
C LEU A 213 7.21 5.56 -0.25
N GLY A 214 6.98 5.83 -1.52
CA GLY A 214 5.73 5.53 -2.24
C GLY A 214 5.56 6.41 -3.48
N PRO A 215 4.52 6.18 -4.31
CA PRO A 215 4.32 6.88 -5.58
C PRO A 215 4.19 8.40 -5.42
N LEU A 216 3.53 8.86 -4.35
CA LEU A 216 3.33 10.28 -4.04
C LEU A 216 4.64 11.05 -3.79
N GLY A 217 5.70 10.38 -3.37
CA GLY A 217 7.05 10.95 -3.31
C GLY A 217 7.87 10.70 -4.58
N ALA A 218 7.75 9.51 -5.17
CA ALA A 218 8.54 9.10 -6.32
C ALA A 218 8.22 9.92 -7.57
N HIS A 219 6.94 10.16 -7.86
CA HIS A 219 6.51 10.87 -9.06
C HIS A 219 7.02 12.32 -9.15
N PRO A 220 6.92 13.15 -8.08
CA PRO A 220 7.52 14.48 -8.09
C PRO A 220 9.05 14.45 -8.00
N ALA A 221 9.66 13.43 -7.40
CA ALA A 221 11.13 13.32 -7.38
C ALA A 221 11.70 13.02 -8.78
N ILE A 222 11.05 12.13 -9.54
CA ILE A 222 11.38 11.85 -10.95
C ILE A 222 11.28 13.14 -11.77
N GLN A 223 10.16 13.84 -11.66
CA GLN A 223 9.95 15.09 -12.37
C GLN A 223 11.00 16.15 -12.00
N LEU A 224 11.34 16.27 -10.71
CA LEU A 224 12.37 17.19 -10.23
C LEU A 224 13.72 16.93 -10.89
N VAL A 225 14.17 15.67 -10.92
CA VAL A 225 15.50 15.37 -11.49
C VAL A 225 15.54 15.52 -13.01
N GLU A 226 14.42 15.29 -13.68
CA GLU A 226 14.26 15.59 -15.12
C GLU A 226 14.35 17.10 -15.39
N GLU A 227 13.53 17.91 -14.71
CA GLU A 227 13.45 19.37 -14.92
C GLU A 227 14.74 20.11 -14.59
N GLU A 228 15.46 19.67 -13.56
CA GLU A 228 16.70 20.31 -13.10
C GLU A 228 17.97 19.74 -13.76
N GLY A 229 17.83 18.80 -14.70
CA GLY A 229 18.99 18.16 -15.35
C GLY A 229 19.90 17.41 -14.34
N LEU A 230 19.28 16.81 -13.33
CA LEU A 230 19.92 16.05 -12.24
C LEU A 230 19.85 14.53 -12.44
N VAL A 231 19.23 14.05 -13.51
CA VAL A 231 19.24 12.63 -13.89
C VAL A 231 20.66 12.09 -13.85
N GLY A 232 20.86 10.99 -13.13
CA GLY A 232 22.17 10.36 -12.94
C GLY A 232 23.09 11.06 -11.93
N LYS A 233 22.88 12.33 -11.61
CA LYS A 233 23.63 13.09 -10.57
C LYS A 233 23.04 12.90 -9.18
N VAL A 234 21.71 12.90 -9.10
CA VAL A 234 20.96 12.56 -7.88
C VAL A 234 20.30 11.21 -8.09
N LYS A 235 20.66 10.22 -7.29
CA LYS A 235 20.13 8.85 -7.39
C LYS A 235 18.80 8.75 -6.64
N ILE A 236 17.77 8.21 -7.28
CA ILE A 236 16.48 7.94 -6.63
C ILE A 236 16.39 6.46 -6.30
N GLY A 237 16.15 6.14 -5.03
CA GLY A 237 15.66 4.84 -4.58
C GLY A 237 14.19 4.97 -4.19
N ALA A 238 13.32 4.18 -4.81
CA ALA A 238 11.88 4.24 -4.56
C ALA A 238 11.38 3.05 -3.75
N ILE A 239 10.15 3.17 -3.28
CA ILE A 239 9.30 2.07 -2.81
C ILE A 239 8.01 2.17 -3.62
N ASP A 240 7.46 1.02 -3.97
CA ASP A 240 6.29 0.78 -4.82
C ASP A 240 6.53 0.88 -6.32
N LEU A 241 5.56 0.37 -7.07
CA LEU A 241 5.56 0.33 -8.52
C LEU A 241 4.39 1.15 -9.07
N THR A 242 4.68 1.85 -10.17
CA THR A 242 3.71 2.40 -11.11
C THR A 242 4.38 2.39 -12.49
N THR A 243 3.61 2.59 -13.56
CA THR A 243 4.18 2.74 -14.90
C THR A 243 5.26 3.83 -14.96
N LYS A 244 5.03 4.97 -14.28
CA LYS A 244 6.02 6.05 -14.19
C LYS A 244 7.32 5.59 -13.54
N ILE A 245 7.26 4.79 -12.47
CA ILE A 245 8.46 4.29 -11.77
C ILE A 245 9.19 3.25 -12.62
N THR A 246 8.49 2.32 -13.26
CA THR A 246 9.13 1.31 -14.13
C THR A 246 9.78 1.95 -15.35
N ASP A 247 9.13 2.94 -15.97
CA ASP A 247 9.70 3.71 -17.08
C ASP A 247 10.95 4.48 -16.63
N ALA A 248 10.89 5.13 -15.46
CA ALA A 248 12.01 5.87 -14.88
C ALA A 248 13.22 4.96 -14.57
N ILE A 249 12.99 3.71 -14.16
CA ILE A 249 14.05 2.71 -14.01
C ILE A 249 14.73 2.42 -15.35
N LYS A 250 13.93 2.20 -16.42
CA LYS A 250 14.46 1.94 -17.77
C LYS A 250 15.29 3.11 -18.29
N LYS A 251 14.82 4.34 -18.08
CA LYS A 251 15.53 5.58 -18.43
C LYS A 251 16.74 5.86 -17.53
N GLY A 252 16.84 5.25 -16.35
CA GLY A 252 17.93 5.47 -15.39
C GLY A 252 17.75 6.69 -14.49
N GLU A 253 16.54 7.24 -14.41
CA GLU A 253 16.14 8.29 -13.45
C GLU A 253 15.96 7.72 -12.04
N VAL A 254 15.42 6.50 -11.95
CA VAL A 254 15.30 5.72 -10.71
C VAL A 254 16.27 4.55 -10.77
N LEU A 255 17.02 4.34 -9.70
CA LEU A 255 18.04 3.29 -9.64
C LEU A 255 17.41 1.92 -9.38
N PHE A 256 16.46 1.87 -8.45
CA PHE A 256 15.67 0.71 -8.10
C PHE A 256 14.39 1.15 -7.38
N THR A 257 13.44 0.23 -7.25
CA THR A 257 12.33 0.36 -6.31
C THR A 257 12.15 -0.92 -5.49
N VAL A 258 11.56 -0.78 -4.30
CA VAL A 258 11.14 -1.91 -3.47
C VAL A 258 9.67 -2.21 -3.74
N ASP A 259 9.39 -3.42 -4.19
CA ASP A 259 8.06 -3.94 -4.43
C ASP A 259 7.48 -4.64 -3.19
N GLN A 260 6.23 -4.33 -2.89
CA GLN A 260 5.42 -4.94 -1.83
C GLN A 260 4.19 -5.70 -2.34
N GLN A 261 4.07 -5.89 -3.66
CA GLN A 261 2.99 -6.64 -4.33
C GLN A 261 1.59 -6.23 -3.87
N GLN A 262 1.25 -4.95 -4.10
CA GLN A 262 0.01 -4.28 -3.69
C GLN A 262 -1.24 -5.12 -3.97
N TYR A 263 -1.29 -5.78 -5.13
CA TYR A 263 -2.42 -6.63 -5.53
C TYR A 263 -2.66 -7.78 -4.54
N LEU A 264 -1.60 -8.43 -4.05
CA LEU A 264 -1.72 -9.52 -3.07
C LEU A 264 -2.29 -9.02 -1.74
N GLN A 265 -2.01 -7.77 -1.37
CA GLN A 265 -2.54 -7.16 -0.14
C GLN A 265 -4.04 -6.88 -0.23
N GLY A 266 -4.61 -6.74 -1.44
CA GLY A 266 -6.06 -6.69 -1.64
C GLY A 266 -6.69 -8.07 -1.84
N TYR A 267 -6.01 -8.97 -2.52
CA TYR A 267 -6.53 -10.28 -2.92
C TYR A 267 -6.57 -11.28 -1.76
N LEU A 268 -5.44 -11.47 -1.07
CA LEU A 268 -5.29 -12.48 -0.02
C LEU A 268 -6.21 -12.28 1.20
N PRO A 269 -6.44 -11.06 1.74
CA PRO A 269 -7.33 -10.92 2.90
C PRO A 269 -8.77 -11.34 2.59
N VAL A 270 -9.26 -11.11 1.37
CA VAL A 270 -10.59 -11.60 0.93
C VAL A 270 -10.63 -13.12 0.91
N VAL A 271 -9.58 -13.76 0.38
CA VAL A 271 -9.46 -15.24 0.39
C VAL A 271 -9.43 -15.77 1.82
N PHE A 272 -8.67 -15.14 2.71
CA PHE A 272 -8.51 -15.58 4.09
C PHE A 272 -9.80 -15.43 4.89
N LEU A 273 -10.52 -14.31 4.73
CA LEU A 273 -11.82 -14.13 5.39
C LEU A 273 -12.86 -15.12 4.87
N TYR A 274 -12.88 -15.40 3.56
CA TYR A 274 -13.75 -16.44 3.00
C TYR A 274 -13.44 -17.82 3.59
N LEU A 275 -12.17 -18.24 3.60
CA LEU A 275 -11.75 -19.53 4.15
C LEU A 275 -12.00 -19.64 5.66
N TYR A 276 -11.85 -18.53 6.39
CA TYR A 276 -12.14 -18.48 7.81
C TYR A 276 -13.63 -18.65 8.08
N ASN A 277 -14.50 -17.97 7.33
CA ASN A 277 -15.95 -18.05 7.53
C ASN A 277 -16.53 -19.41 7.12
N GLU A 278 -16.00 -20.03 6.08
CA GLU A 278 -16.46 -21.35 5.61
C GLU A 278 -15.91 -22.51 6.43
N TYR A 279 -14.62 -22.45 6.81
CA TYR A 279 -13.88 -23.61 7.30
C TYR A 279 -13.08 -23.36 8.59
N GLY A 280 -13.06 -22.14 9.12
CA GLY A 280 -12.22 -21.76 10.25
C GLY A 280 -10.72 -21.74 9.95
N LEU A 281 -10.33 -21.66 8.68
CA LEU A 281 -8.93 -21.70 8.25
C LEU A 281 -8.34 -20.29 8.11
N ILE A 282 -7.19 -20.06 8.75
CA ILE A 282 -6.45 -18.79 8.67
C ILE A 282 -4.93 -19.03 8.76
N PRO A 283 -4.09 -18.28 8.04
CA PRO A 283 -2.64 -18.29 8.26
C PRO A 283 -2.25 -17.81 9.66
N HIS A 284 -1.08 -18.25 10.13
CA HIS A 284 -0.51 -17.77 11.39
C HIS A 284 0.26 -16.45 11.19
N GLU A 285 0.03 -15.48 12.06
CA GLU A 285 0.75 -14.19 12.17
C GLU A 285 0.81 -13.33 10.89
N LYS A 286 1.78 -13.59 9.99
CA LYS A 286 2.13 -12.69 8.88
C LYS A 286 2.29 -13.46 7.57
N VAL A 287 1.65 -12.94 6.52
CA VAL A 287 1.87 -13.35 5.13
C VAL A 287 2.58 -12.23 4.41
N LEU A 288 3.88 -12.39 4.20
CA LEU A 288 4.73 -11.35 3.61
C LEU A 288 4.58 -11.31 2.08
N THR A 289 4.38 -10.11 1.55
CA THR A 289 4.26 -9.82 0.10
C THR A 289 5.44 -9.00 -0.43
N GLY A 290 6.51 -8.88 0.36
CA GLY A 290 7.72 -8.12 0.08
C GLY A 290 8.65 -8.10 1.30
N PRO A 291 9.81 -7.42 1.24
CA PRO A 291 10.29 -6.58 0.13
C PRO A 291 10.98 -7.38 -0.98
N SER A 292 10.69 -7.03 -2.25
CA SER A 292 11.47 -7.49 -3.41
C SER A 292 12.08 -6.30 -4.15
N ILE A 293 13.33 -6.41 -4.63
CA ILE A 293 13.95 -5.33 -5.41
C ILE A 293 13.57 -5.45 -6.89
N VAL A 294 13.15 -4.31 -7.46
CA VAL A 294 13.00 -4.13 -8.90
C VAL A 294 14.01 -3.10 -9.39
N ASP A 295 14.79 -3.48 -10.40
CA ASP A 295 15.76 -2.61 -11.06
C ASP A 295 15.90 -2.97 -12.55
N LYS A 296 16.90 -2.42 -13.24
CA LYS A 296 17.11 -2.67 -14.68
C LYS A 296 17.26 -4.14 -15.05
N SER A 297 17.67 -5.01 -14.13
CA SER A 297 17.87 -6.44 -14.41
C SER A 297 16.56 -7.23 -14.51
N ASN A 298 15.48 -6.73 -13.92
CA ASN A 298 14.21 -7.45 -13.82
C ASN A 298 12.95 -6.60 -14.09
N VAL A 299 13.09 -5.30 -14.38
CA VAL A 299 11.95 -4.39 -14.60
C VAL A 299 11.02 -4.85 -15.73
N ASP A 300 11.57 -5.44 -16.80
CA ASP A 300 10.76 -5.93 -17.93
C ASP A 300 9.83 -7.09 -17.53
N ILE A 301 10.18 -7.86 -16.49
CA ILE A 301 9.33 -8.94 -15.95
C ILE A 301 8.09 -8.35 -15.26
N VAL A 302 8.26 -7.25 -14.52
CA VAL A 302 7.18 -6.65 -13.72
C VAL A 302 6.36 -5.62 -14.50
N GLU A 303 6.94 -4.94 -15.49
CA GLU A 303 6.29 -3.89 -16.29
C GLU A 303 4.97 -4.36 -16.89
N LYS A 304 4.95 -5.57 -17.46
CA LYS A 304 3.71 -6.15 -18.03
C LYS A 304 2.61 -6.27 -16.98
N THR A 305 2.95 -6.70 -15.77
CA THR A 305 1.98 -6.82 -14.68
C THR A 305 1.54 -5.48 -14.11
N VAL A 306 2.40 -4.46 -14.13
CA VAL A 306 2.05 -3.08 -13.76
C VAL A 306 1.04 -2.50 -14.75
N GLN A 307 1.27 -2.66 -16.05
CA GLN A 307 0.34 -2.20 -17.10
C GLN A 307 -1.04 -2.89 -17.02
N MET A 308 -1.08 -4.13 -16.55
CA MET A 308 -2.31 -4.88 -16.31
C MET A 308 -2.97 -4.57 -14.95
N GLY A 309 -2.34 -3.74 -14.12
CA GLY A 309 -2.85 -3.33 -12.80
C GLY A 309 -2.66 -4.37 -11.69
N TYR A 310 -1.76 -5.33 -11.84
CA TYR A 310 -1.46 -6.36 -10.81
C TYR A 310 -0.28 -5.98 -9.90
N ARG A 311 0.40 -4.86 -10.17
CA ARG A 311 1.60 -4.37 -9.51
C ARG A 311 1.65 -2.86 -9.57
#